data_AF-A0A7X4GUV4-F1
#
_entry.id   AF-A0A7X4GUV4-F1
#
_cell.length_a   1.000
_cell.length_b   1.000
_cell.length_c   1.000
_cell.angle_alpha   90.00
_cell.angle_beta   90.00
_cell.angle_gamma   90.00
#
_symmetry.space_group_name_H-M   'P 1'
#
loop_
_entity.id
_entity.type
_entity.pdbx_description
1 polymer ?
#
loop_
_entity_poly.entity_id
_entity_poly.type
_entity_poly.pdbx_seq_one_letter_code
_entity_poly.pdbx_strand_id
1 'polypeptide(L)'
;MDLASYTLPTNVEVLDYTGNGAFSGTGNAQNNNLAAMFASSSVLNGGAGNDTLQGGDGDDSILGGLGDDELWAGVMGTDVLDGGAGTDLAMLGMLGDYDIKQVGTDLQFKRFMDDSVITVRNVENFDLDGELFTLAELIAVITPPM
;
A
#
# COMPACT_ATOMS: atom_id res chain seq x y z
N MET A 1 9.98 24.62 3.47
CA MET A 1 9.53 24.02 4.74
C MET A 1 8.39 23.13 4.32
N ASP A 2 8.63 21.84 4.29
CA ASP A 2 7.63 20.89 3.86
C ASP A 2 6.73 20.59 5.05
N LEU A 3 5.45 20.37 4.78
CA LEU A 3 4.52 19.97 5.82
C LEU A 3 4.88 18.56 6.28
N ALA A 4 4.95 18.35 7.59
CA ALA A 4 5.29 17.05 8.16
C ALA A 4 4.05 16.15 8.33
N SER A 5 2.86 16.74 8.49
CA SER A 5 1.62 15.98 8.59
C SER A 5 0.37 16.79 8.27
N TYR A 6 -0.68 16.09 7.85
CA TYR A 6 -2.01 16.66 7.64
C TYR A 6 -3.11 15.61 7.88
N THR A 7 -4.21 16.03 8.49
CA THR A 7 -5.42 15.22 8.66
C THR A 7 -6.56 15.89 7.90
N LEU A 8 -7.24 15.13 7.03
CA LEU A 8 -8.39 15.63 6.29
C LEU A 8 -9.53 15.98 7.26
N PRO A 9 -10.07 17.21 7.20
CA PRO A 9 -11.31 17.51 7.89
C PRO A 9 -12.47 16.76 7.23
N THR A 10 -13.63 16.70 7.91
CA THR A 10 -14.84 16.09 7.36
C THR A 10 -15.23 16.72 6.02
N ASN A 11 -15.74 15.90 5.09
CA ASN A 11 -16.12 16.26 3.72
C ASN A 11 -14.97 16.68 2.80
N VAL A 12 -13.72 16.56 3.25
CA VAL A 12 -12.55 16.65 2.35
C VAL A 12 -12.05 15.24 2.13
N GLU A 13 -11.99 14.86 0.86
CA GLU A 13 -11.77 13.47 0.45
C GLU A 13 -10.49 13.31 -0.37
N VAL A 14 -9.76 14.41 -0.63
CA VAL A 14 -8.54 14.39 -1.45
C VAL A 14 -7.40 15.07 -0.71
N LEU A 15 -6.28 14.36 -0.60
CA LEU A 15 -5.02 14.84 -0.09
C LEU A 15 -3.89 14.50 -1.08
N ASP A 16 -3.41 15.52 -1.80
CA ASP A 16 -2.23 15.39 -2.66
C ASP A 16 -1.04 16.12 -2.00
N TYR A 17 -0.13 15.36 -1.40
CA TYR A 17 1.11 15.89 -0.87
C TYR A 17 2.19 15.97 -1.95
N THR A 18 2.64 17.18 -2.24
CA THR A 18 3.66 17.46 -3.27
C THR A 18 5.02 17.89 -2.70
N GLY A 19 5.22 17.75 -1.40
CA GLY A 19 6.51 18.03 -0.75
C GLY A 19 7.49 16.87 -0.94
N ASN A 20 8.77 17.09 -0.58
CA ASN A 20 9.81 16.07 -0.69
C ASN A 20 10.29 15.53 0.66
N GLY A 21 9.92 16.21 1.75
CA GLY A 21 10.18 15.73 3.11
C GLY A 21 9.33 14.52 3.48
N ALA A 22 9.70 13.90 4.62
CA ALA A 22 8.88 12.88 5.24
C ALA A 22 7.51 13.46 5.63
N PHE A 23 6.46 12.68 5.44
CA PHE A 23 5.08 13.15 5.57
C PHE A 23 4.17 12.13 6.26
N SER A 24 3.12 12.62 6.92
CA SER A 24 2.03 11.77 7.42
C SER A 24 0.67 12.34 7.04
N GLY A 25 -0.07 11.57 6.25
CA GLY A 25 -1.43 11.87 5.83
C GLY A 25 -2.44 11.02 6.59
N THR A 26 -3.54 11.62 7.05
CA THR A 26 -4.64 10.87 7.65
C THR A 26 -5.96 11.30 7.04
N GLY A 27 -6.76 10.34 6.60
CA GLY A 27 -8.12 10.55 6.12
C GLY A 27 -9.12 10.79 7.25
N ASN A 28 -10.38 10.58 6.93
CA ASN A 28 -11.53 10.73 7.82
C ASN A 28 -12.39 9.46 7.78
N ALA A 29 -13.71 9.59 7.90
CA ALA A 29 -14.63 8.45 7.96
C ALA A 29 -15.40 8.21 6.64
N GLN A 30 -14.99 8.90 5.58
CA GLN A 30 -15.50 8.77 4.23
C GLN A 30 -14.40 8.21 3.33
N ASN A 31 -14.77 7.75 2.14
CA ASN A 31 -13.84 7.34 1.10
C ASN A 31 -12.87 8.49 0.76
N ASN A 32 -11.58 8.28 0.94
CA ASN A 32 -10.55 9.28 0.73
C ASN A 32 -9.51 8.81 -0.29
N ASN A 33 -8.93 9.77 -1.01
CA ASN A 33 -7.79 9.59 -1.89
C ASN A 33 -6.60 10.34 -1.30
N LEU A 34 -5.60 9.60 -0.83
CA LEU A 34 -4.37 10.16 -0.24
C LEU A 34 -3.18 9.77 -1.11
N ALA A 35 -2.44 10.76 -1.59
CA ALA A 35 -1.22 10.56 -2.34
C ALA A 35 -0.05 11.36 -1.75
N ALA A 36 1.11 10.73 -1.65
CA ALA A 36 2.36 11.35 -1.19
C ALA A 36 3.54 11.08 -2.13
N MET A 37 3.26 11.05 -3.44
CA MET A 37 4.13 10.55 -4.52
C MET A 37 5.62 10.95 -4.48
N PHE A 38 5.95 12.11 -3.91
CA PHE A 38 7.32 12.66 -3.91
C PHE A 38 7.95 12.77 -2.51
N ALA A 39 7.23 12.36 -1.47
CA ALA A 39 7.76 12.35 -0.11
C ALA A 39 8.97 11.42 -0.05
N SER A 40 9.92 11.69 0.84
CA SER A 40 11.04 10.77 1.07
C SER A 40 10.64 9.50 1.83
N SER A 41 9.51 9.58 2.53
CA SER A 41 8.85 8.52 3.27
C SER A 41 7.50 9.02 3.75
N SER A 42 6.50 8.14 3.77
CA SER A 42 5.14 8.51 4.12
C SER A 42 4.52 7.56 5.13
N VAL A 43 3.66 8.11 5.99
CA VAL A 43 2.66 7.33 6.73
C VAL A 43 1.29 7.79 6.28
N LEU A 44 0.62 6.98 5.48
CA LEU A 44 -0.74 7.23 5.02
C LEU A 44 -1.71 6.34 5.79
N ASN A 45 -2.76 6.94 6.34
CA ASN A 45 -3.83 6.25 7.04
C ASN A 45 -5.17 6.68 6.44
N GLY A 46 -5.89 5.76 5.78
CA GLY A 46 -7.19 6.02 5.18
C GLY A 46 -8.25 6.32 6.23
N GLY A 47 -8.33 5.45 7.24
CA GLY A 47 -9.20 5.64 8.39
C GLY A 47 -10.40 4.72 8.29
N ALA A 48 -11.56 5.27 7.94
CA ALA A 48 -12.73 4.45 7.64
C ALA A 48 -13.36 4.91 6.33
N GLY A 49 -13.98 3.97 5.62
CA GLY A 49 -14.46 4.20 4.26
C GLY A 49 -13.64 3.36 3.29
N ASN A 50 -14.00 3.40 2.01
CA ASN A 50 -13.23 2.69 0.99
C ASN A 50 -12.21 3.67 0.41
N ASP A 51 -10.97 3.56 0.86
CA ASP A 51 -9.91 4.51 0.63
C ASP A 51 -8.97 4.08 -0.51
N THR A 52 -8.32 5.06 -1.13
CA THR A 52 -7.31 4.87 -2.16
C THR A 52 -6.04 5.57 -1.70
N LEU A 53 -4.97 4.81 -1.48
CA LEU A 53 -3.76 5.30 -0.81
C LEU A 53 -2.51 5.04 -1.66
N GLN A 54 -1.75 6.10 -1.96
CA GLN A 54 -0.54 6.04 -2.78
C GLN A 54 0.68 6.63 -2.07
N GLY A 55 1.61 5.77 -1.66
CA GLY A 55 2.87 6.13 -0.99
C GLY A 55 3.81 6.90 -1.90
N GLY A 56 4.29 6.24 -2.97
CA GLY A 56 5.12 6.88 -3.98
C GLY A 56 6.54 6.30 -4.04
N ASP A 57 7.52 7.18 -4.01
CA ASP A 57 8.92 6.79 -3.79
C ASP A 57 9.24 6.83 -2.29
N GLY A 58 10.20 6.01 -1.85
CA GLY A 58 10.70 6.05 -0.48
C GLY A 58 10.05 4.99 0.41
N ASP A 59 10.47 4.95 1.67
CA ASP A 59 9.97 3.91 2.59
C ASP A 59 8.60 4.32 3.15
N ASP A 60 7.53 3.67 2.69
CA ASP A 60 6.16 4.04 3.03
C ASP A 60 5.45 3.05 3.97
N SER A 61 4.60 3.57 4.84
CA SER A 61 3.64 2.80 5.63
C SER A 61 2.23 3.22 5.26
N ILE A 62 1.51 2.33 4.59
CA ILE A 62 0.17 2.58 4.07
C ILE A 62 -0.82 1.70 4.82
N LEU A 63 -1.75 2.35 5.52
CA LEU A 63 -2.74 1.73 6.38
C LEU A 63 -4.12 2.06 5.81
N GLY A 64 -4.83 1.07 5.28
CA GLY A 64 -6.20 1.22 4.76
C GLY A 64 -7.15 1.61 5.88
N GLY A 65 -7.40 0.67 6.79
CA GLY A 65 -8.15 0.90 8.01
C GLY A 65 -9.43 0.08 8.03
N LEU A 66 -10.59 0.73 8.00
CA LEU A 66 -11.88 0.07 7.91
C LEU A 66 -12.51 0.33 6.55
N GLY A 67 -12.91 -0.70 5.84
CA GLY A 67 -13.53 -0.58 4.51
C GLY A 67 -12.77 -1.39 3.49
N ASP A 68 -13.19 -1.33 2.24
CA ASP A 68 -12.52 -2.04 1.15
C ASP A 68 -11.54 -1.06 0.48
N ASP A 69 -10.24 -1.22 0.75
CA ASP A 69 -9.21 -0.24 0.42
C ASP A 69 -8.33 -0.65 -0.77
N GLU A 70 -7.85 0.34 -1.54
CA GLU A 70 -6.88 0.18 -2.62
C GLU A 70 -5.52 0.80 -2.23
N LEU A 71 -4.47 -0.02 -2.17
CA LEU A 71 -3.17 0.36 -1.62
C LEU A 71 -2.03 0.26 -2.65
N TRP A 72 -1.33 1.36 -2.92
CA TRP A 72 -0.14 1.41 -3.78
C TRP A 72 1.12 1.73 -2.98
N ALA A 73 2.01 0.75 -2.85
CA ALA A 73 3.36 0.96 -2.31
C ALA A 73 4.16 1.97 -3.14
N GLY A 74 4.00 1.93 -4.47
CA GLY A 74 4.82 2.70 -5.41
C GLY A 74 6.06 1.93 -5.90
N VAL A 75 7.03 2.64 -6.47
CA VAL A 75 8.04 2.03 -7.34
C VAL A 75 9.35 1.66 -6.65
N MET A 76 9.73 2.37 -5.58
CA MET A 76 10.98 2.16 -4.84
C MET A 76 10.75 2.35 -3.34
N GLY A 77 11.51 1.62 -2.52
CA GLY A 77 11.44 1.75 -1.07
C GLY A 77 11.03 0.45 -0.37
N THR A 78 11.28 0.39 0.93
CA THR A 78 10.81 -0.70 1.78
C THR A 78 9.47 -0.32 2.37
N ASP A 79 8.43 -0.97 1.88
CA ASP A 79 7.05 -0.54 2.09
C ASP A 79 6.29 -1.50 2.99
N VAL A 80 5.31 -0.97 3.72
CA VAL A 80 4.33 -1.75 4.47
C VAL A 80 2.94 -1.38 3.98
N LEU A 81 2.22 -2.37 3.48
CA LEU A 81 0.80 -2.27 3.15
C LEU A 81 -0.01 -3.08 4.16
N ASP A 82 -0.92 -2.43 4.86
CA ASP A 82 -1.87 -3.05 5.78
C ASP A 82 -3.29 -2.66 5.36
N GLY A 83 -4.05 -3.59 4.78
CA GLY A 83 -5.44 -3.33 4.37
C GLY A 83 -6.33 -3.04 5.56
N GLY A 84 -6.15 -3.81 6.64
CA GLY A 84 -6.92 -3.66 7.86
C GLY A 84 -8.16 -4.54 7.83
N ALA A 85 -9.35 -3.94 7.92
CA ALA A 85 -10.60 -4.68 7.97
C ALA A 85 -11.48 -4.36 6.77
N GLY A 86 -11.75 -5.36 5.95
CA GLY A 86 -12.58 -5.26 4.77
C GLY A 86 -12.13 -6.28 3.75
N THR A 87 -12.36 -6.00 2.49
CA THR A 87 -11.77 -6.73 1.37
C THR A 87 -10.85 -5.79 0.60
N ASP A 88 -9.55 -5.97 0.79
CA ASP A 88 -8.56 -5.00 0.33
C ASP A 88 -7.85 -5.45 -0.94
N LEU A 89 -7.31 -4.47 -1.67
CA LEU A 89 -6.54 -4.66 -2.89
C LEU A 89 -5.17 -4.02 -2.76
N ALA A 90 -4.11 -4.83 -2.75
CA ALA A 90 -2.75 -4.35 -2.93
C ALA A 90 -2.42 -4.27 -4.42
N MET A 91 -1.98 -3.10 -4.85
CA MET A 91 -1.58 -2.86 -6.23
C MET A 91 -0.07 -2.72 -6.32
N LEU A 92 0.52 -3.61 -7.09
CA LEU A 92 1.95 -3.86 -7.16
C LEU A 92 2.40 -3.91 -8.63
N GLY A 93 3.72 -3.98 -8.86
CA GLY A 93 4.31 -4.11 -10.19
C GLY A 93 4.07 -5.49 -10.82
N MET A 94 4.83 -5.81 -11.86
CA MET A 94 4.70 -7.11 -12.53
C MET A 94 5.07 -8.25 -11.58
N LEU A 95 4.33 -9.36 -11.61
CA LEU A 95 4.62 -10.55 -10.81
C LEU A 95 6.09 -11.03 -10.96
N GLY A 96 6.65 -10.91 -12.17
CA GLY A 96 8.03 -11.30 -12.47
C GLY A 96 9.13 -10.43 -11.85
N ASP A 97 8.78 -9.29 -11.25
CA ASP A 97 9.72 -8.38 -10.60
C ASP A 97 10.02 -8.77 -9.15
N TYR A 98 9.30 -9.77 -8.61
CA TYR A 98 9.31 -10.10 -7.19
C TYR A 98 9.75 -11.55 -6.92
N ASP A 99 10.58 -11.71 -5.89
CA ASP A 99 10.68 -12.94 -5.10
C ASP A 99 9.67 -12.85 -3.95
N ILE A 100 8.62 -13.66 -4.00
CA ILE A 100 7.47 -13.59 -3.09
C ILE A 100 7.53 -14.76 -2.10
N LYS A 101 7.41 -14.45 -0.82
CA LYS A 101 7.37 -15.46 0.25
C LYS A 101 6.34 -15.10 1.32
N GLN A 102 5.75 -16.12 1.92
CA GLN A 102 4.92 -15.97 3.11
C GLN A 102 5.79 -15.98 4.37
N VAL A 103 5.61 -15.00 5.25
CA VAL A 103 6.32 -14.86 6.53
C VAL A 103 5.29 -14.67 7.65
N GLY A 104 4.95 -15.76 8.32
CA GLY A 104 3.83 -15.75 9.26
C GLY A 104 2.51 -15.55 8.51
N THR A 105 1.76 -14.51 8.86
CA THR A 105 0.53 -14.10 8.18
C THR A 105 0.76 -13.17 7.00
N ASP A 106 1.97 -12.62 6.88
CA ASP A 106 2.27 -11.57 5.91
C ASP A 106 2.85 -12.19 4.63
N LEU A 107 2.70 -11.49 3.52
CA LEU A 107 3.46 -11.71 2.30
C LEU A 107 4.60 -10.70 2.22
N GLN A 108 5.77 -11.15 1.80
CA GLN A 108 6.90 -10.29 1.47
C GLN A 108 7.19 -10.40 -0.02
N PHE A 109 7.12 -9.28 -0.72
CA PHE A 109 7.46 -9.12 -2.12
C PHE A 109 8.82 -8.44 -2.19
N LYS A 110 9.88 -9.22 -2.37
CA LYS A 110 11.23 -8.69 -2.51
C LYS A 110 11.51 -8.36 -3.96
N ARG A 111 11.76 -7.09 -4.28
CA ARG A 111 12.05 -6.61 -5.63
C ARG A 111 13.43 -7.10 -6.09
N PHE A 112 13.53 -7.57 -7.33
CA PHE A 112 14.83 -7.99 -7.91
C PHE A 112 15.76 -6.83 -8.25
N MET A 113 15.23 -5.63 -8.49
CA MET A 113 16.01 -4.50 -8.97
C MET A 113 16.89 -3.84 -7.91
N ASP A 114 16.44 -3.82 -6.65
CA ASP A 114 17.07 -3.06 -5.57
C ASP A 114 17.05 -3.77 -4.21
N ASP A 115 16.62 -5.04 -4.17
CA ASP A 115 16.43 -5.84 -2.95
C ASP A 115 15.44 -5.27 -1.93
N SER A 116 14.72 -4.18 -2.26
CA SER A 116 13.69 -3.62 -1.40
C SER A 116 12.53 -4.59 -1.20
N VAL A 117 11.83 -4.48 -0.08
CA VAL A 117 10.76 -5.41 0.30
C VAL A 117 9.48 -4.65 0.56
N ILE A 118 8.39 -5.08 -0.09
CA ILE A 118 7.03 -4.70 0.28
C ILE A 118 6.50 -5.79 1.19
N THR A 119 6.15 -5.43 2.42
CA THR A 119 5.44 -6.32 3.35
C THR A 119 3.95 -6.03 3.26
N VAL A 120 3.17 -7.02 2.87
CA VAL A 120 1.71 -6.90 2.73
C VAL A 120 1.03 -7.80 3.76
N ARG A 121 0.05 -7.26 4.47
CA ARG A 121 -0.75 -7.96 5.47
C ARG A 121 -2.20 -7.52 5.41
N ASN A 122 -3.09 -8.38 5.89
CA ASN A 122 -4.54 -8.12 5.91
C ASN A 122 -5.03 -7.63 4.53
N VAL A 123 -4.66 -8.34 3.46
CA VAL A 123 -5.07 -8.03 2.09
C VAL A 123 -5.49 -9.32 1.40
N GLU A 124 -6.67 -9.28 0.79
CA GLU A 124 -7.30 -10.44 0.15
C GLU A 124 -7.00 -10.53 -1.35
N ASN A 125 -6.79 -9.39 -2.02
CA ASN A 125 -6.62 -9.31 -3.46
C ASN A 125 -5.34 -8.56 -3.84
N PHE A 126 -4.75 -8.96 -4.95
CA PHE A 126 -3.49 -8.43 -5.47
C PHE A 126 -3.64 -8.16 -6.95
N ASP A 127 -3.37 -6.93 -7.35
CA ASP A 127 -3.18 -6.56 -8.75
C ASP A 127 -1.67 -6.47 -9.03
N LEU A 128 -1.18 -7.32 -9.93
CA LEU A 128 0.22 -7.38 -10.35
C LEU A 128 0.31 -7.03 -11.84
N ASP A 129 0.38 -5.73 -12.14
CA ASP A 129 0.39 -5.14 -13.49
C ASP A 129 -0.83 -5.52 -14.36
N GLY A 130 -2.02 -5.45 -13.77
CA GLY A 130 -3.31 -5.71 -14.41
C GLY A 130 -3.77 -7.18 -14.34
N GLU A 131 -2.96 -8.07 -13.76
CA GLU A 131 -3.37 -9.44 -13.45
C GLU A 131 -3.84 -9.53 -11.99
N LEU A 132 -5.11 -9.91 -11.79
CA LEU A 132 -5.72 -10.03 -10.48
C LEU A 132 -5.53 -11.43 -9.90
N PHE A 133 -5.08 -11.48 -8.66
CA PHE A 133 -4.95 -12.68 -7.86
C PHE A 133 -5.67 -12.50 -6.52
N THR A 134 -6.39 -13.52 -6.08
CA THR A 134 -6.71 -13.68 -4.67
C THR A 134 -5.48 -14.12 -3.88
N LEU A 135 -5.45 -13.90 -2.57
CA LEU A 135 -4.40 -14.39 -1.68
C LEU A 135 -4.13 -15.89 -1.87
N ALA A 136 -5.20 -16.69 -2.03
CA ALA A 136 -5.09 -18.13 -2.22
C ALA A 136 -4.42 -18.50 -3.55
N GLU A 137 -4.76 -17.80 -4.64
CA GLU A 137 -4.13 -18.00 -5.95
C GLU A 137 -2.66 -17.60 -5.92
N LEU A 138 -2.33 -16.46 -5.30
CA LEU A 138 -0.95 -16.00 -5.21
C LEU A 138 -0.09 -16.95 -4.36
N ILE A 139 -0.62 -17.47 -3.25
CA ILE A 139 0.07 -18.50 -2.44
C ILE A 139 0.32 -19.77 -3.28
N ALA A 140 -0.66 -20.21 -4.07
CA ALA A 140 -0.50 -21.39 -4.91
C ALA A 140 0.61 -21.23 -5.98
N VAL A 141 0.84 -20.00 -6.46
CA VAL A 141 1.93 -19.68 -7.39
C VAL A 141 3.30 -19.86 -6.72
N ILE A 142 3.46 -19.41 -5.47
CA ILE A 142 4.77 -19.38 -4.78
C ILE A 142 5.10 -20.68 -4.03
N THR A 143 4.12 -21.54 -3.78
CA THR A 143 4.32 -22.90 -3.24
C THR A 143 3.77 -23.95 -4.21
N PRO A 144 4.56 -24.41 -5.20
CA PRO A 144 4.09 -25.43 -6.13
C PRO A 144 3.76 -26.73 -5.38
N PRO A 145 2.71 -27.47 -5.77
CA PRO A 145 2.46 -28.80 -5.21
C PRO A 145 3.65 -29.72 -5.49
N MET A 146 4.06 -30.48 -4.46
CA MET A 146 5.16 -31.45 -4.55
C MET A 146 4.86 -32.61 -5.51
#